data_AF-A0A1H8KYW5-F1
#
_entry.id   AF-A0A1H8KYW5-F1
#
_cell.length_a   1.000
_cell.length_b   1.000
_cell.length_c   1.000
_cell.angle_alpha   90.00
_cell.angle_beta   90.00
_cell.angle_gamma   90.00
#
_symmetry.space_group_name_H-M   'P 1'
#
loop_
_entity.id
_entity.type
_entity.pdbx_description
1 polymer ?
#
loop_
_entity_poly.entity_id
_entity_poly.type
_entity_poly.pdbx_seq_one_letter_code
_entity_poly.pdbx_strand_id
1 'polypeptide(L)' 'MLKRMEENGLVKRTRSKEDERVVQVSLTDKGKEAEEKAAQIPFKFLEQTNLNKTELIHLKKILAKMLTQFE' A
#
# COMPACT_ATOMS: atom_id res chain seq x y z
N MET A 1 -9.26 -0.07 -10.32
CA MET A 1 -8.25 0.74 -9.62
C MET A 1 -7.01 1.00 -10.48
N LEU A 2 -6.32 -0.02 -10.98
CA LEU A 2 -5.07 0.12 -11.74
C LEU A 2 -5.11 1.12 -12.90
N LYS A 3 -6.19 1.11 -13.71
CA LYS A 3 -6.40 2.09 -14.78
C LYS A 3 -6.31 3.54 -14.27
N ARG A 4 -6.94 3.85 -13.13
CA ARG A 4 -6.89 5.19 -12.52
C ARG A 4 -5.49 5.53 -12.01
N MET A 5 -4.76 4.56 -11.47
CA MET A 5 -3.38 4.79 -10.99
C MET A 5 -2.42 5.07 -12.16
N GLU A 6 -2.63 4.40 -13.29
CA GLU A 6 -1.89 4.63 -14.54
C GLU A 6 -2.24 6.00 -15.15
N GLU A 7 -3.53 6.36 -15.21
CA GLU A 7 -3.98 7.70 -15.65
C GLU A 7 -3.40 8.83 -14.77
N ASN A 8 -3.24 8.58 -13.46
CA ASN A 8 -2.59 9.53 -12.55
C ASN A 8 -1.05 9.49 -12.61
N GLY A 9 -0.47 8.61 -13.44
CA GLY A 9 0.96 8.49 -13.64
C GLY A 9 1.72 7.90 -12.45
N LEU A 10 1.06 7.14 -11.57
CA LEU A 10 1.68 6.48 -10.41
C LEU A 10 2.27 5.11 -10.75
N VAL A 11 1.66 4.42 -11.71
CA VAL A 11 2.08 3.09 -12.16
C VAL A 11 2.12 3.03 -13.67
N LYS A 12 2.95 2.13 -14.21
CA LYS A 12 2.99 1.78 -15.63
C LYS A 12 2.61 0.33 -15.80
N ARG A 13 1.76 0.02 -16.78
CA ARG A 13 1.39 -1.35 -17.13
C ARG A 13 2.04 -1.73 -18.45
N THR A 14 2.73 -2.86 -18.46
CA THR A 14 3.38 -3.39 -19.67
C THR A 14 3.00 -4.86 -19.82
N ARG A 15 2.60 -5.27 -21.03
CA ARG A 15 2.38 -6.70 -21.30
C ARG A 15 3.72 -7.43 -21.29
N SER A 16 3.77 -8.61 -20.68
CA SER A 16 4.97 -9.43 -20.70
C SER A 16 5.28 -9.85 -22.14
N LYS A 17 6.58 -9.91 -22.47
CA LYS A 17 7.06 -10.45 -23.76
C LYS A 17 7.03 -11.97 -23.81
N GLU A 18 6.99 -12.63 -22.65
CA GLU A 18 6.99 -14.09 -22.54
C GLU A 18 5.57 -14.68 -22.63
N ASP A 19 4.56 -13.95 -22.13
CA ASP A 19 3.14 -14.28 -22.27
C ASP A 19 2.33 -12.99 -22.33
N GLU A 20 1.73 -12.70 -23.49
CA GLU A 20 0.99 -11.45 -23.73
C GLU A 20 -0.30 -11.33 -22.91
N ARG A 21 -0.75 -12.42 -22.27
CA ARG A 21 -1.88 -12.40 -21.31
C ARG A 21 -1.47 -11.84 -19.96
N VAL A 22 -0.16 -11.83 -19.66
CA VAL A 22 0.39 -11.32 -18.40
C VAL A 22 0.63 -9.82 -18.52
N VAL A 23 0.15 -9.06 -17.53
CA VAL A 23 0.42 -7.62 -17.41
C VAL A 23 1.30 -7.40 -16.19
N GLN A 24 2.50 -6.89 -16.42
CA GLN A 24 3.40 -6.41 -15.37
C GLN A 24 3.05 -4.98 -15.00
N VAL A 25 3.01 -4.70 -13.70
CA VAL A 25 2.75 -3.37 -13.16
C VAL A 25 3.99 -2.91 -12.41
N SER A 26 4.52 -1.75 -12.76
CA SER A 26 5.66 -1.13 -12.08
C SER A 26 5.33 0.28 -11.59
N LEU A 27 6.00 0.73 -10.53
CA LEU A 27 5.92 2.12 -10.09
C LEU A 27 6.66 3.03 -11.09
N THR A 28 6.09 4.20 -11.33
CA THR A 28 6.78 5.31 -11.99
C THR A 28 7.61 6.09 -10.95
N ASP A 29 8.44 7.03 -11.39
CA ASP A 29 9.17 7.90 -10.47
C ASP A 29 8.21 8.75 -9.61
N LYS A 30 7.14 9.28 -10.22
CA LYS A 30 6.04 9.93 -9.49
C LYS A 30 5.38 9.00 -8.47
N GLY A 31 5.24 7.72 -8.81
CA GLY A 31 4.72 6.69 -7.90
C GLY A 31 5.62 6.46 -6.69
N LYS A 32 6.95 6.49 -6.89
CA LYS A 32 7.94 6.39 -5.80
C LYS A 32 7.93 7.64 -4.93
N GLU A 33 7.89 8.84 -5.52
CA GLU A 33 7.79 10.09 -4.74
C GLU A 33 6.51 10.17 -3.89
N ALA A 34 5.43 9.51 -4.33
CA ALA A 34 4.20 9.46 -3.56
C ALA A 34 4.37 8.69 -2.23
N GLU A 35 5.34 7.77 -2.15
CA GLU A 35 5.68 7.04 -0.92
C GLU A 35 6.14 8.01 0.18
N GLU A 36 7.05 8.92 -0.14
CA GLU A 36 7.55 9.93 0.81
C GLU A 36 6.43 10.82 1.33
N LYS A 37 5.53 11.25 0.43
CA LYS A 37 4.36 12.06 0.80
C LYS A 37 3.36 11.29 1.65
N ALA A 38 3.26 9.97 1.48
CA ALA A 38 2.37 9.10 2.23
C ALA A 38 2.95 8.66 3.58
N ALA A 39 4.27 8.70 3.76
CA ALA A 39 4.95 8.28 4.99
C ALA A 39 4.46 9.01 6.26
N GLN A 40 3.98 10.25 6.12
CA GLN A 40 3.39 11.03 7.22
C GLN A 40 1.96 10.59 7.62
N ILE A 41 1.24 9.88 6.75
CA ILE A 41 -0.18 9.54 6.95
C ILE A 41 -0.37 8.64 8.19
N PRO A 42 0.42 7.56 8.38
CA PRO A 42 0.31 6.74 9.58
C PRO A 42 0.50 7.53 10.88
N PHE A 43 1.45 8.46 10.92
CA PHE A 43 1.70 9.29 12.11
C PHE A 43 0.51 10.21 12.41
N LYS A 44 -0.01 10.92 11.40
CA LYS A 44 -1.21 11.76 11.56
C LYS A 44 -2.44 10.97 11.99
N PHE A 45 -2.61 9.77 11.44
CA PHE A 45 -3.68 8.88 11.88
C PHE A 45 -3.53 8.50 13.35
N LEU A 46 -2.30 8.17 13.79
CA LEU A 46 -2.04 7.84 15.18
C LEU A 46 -2.31 9.00 16.14
N GLU A 47 -1.97 10.24 15.77
CA GLU A 47 -2.30 11.43 16.58
C GLU A 47 -3.80 11.60 16.80
N GLN A 48 -4.63 11.17 15.83
CA GLN A 48 -6.08 11.20 15.93
C GLN A 48 -6.66 10.01 16.70
N THR A 49 -5.84 8.99 16.97
CA THR A 49 -6.24 7.86 17.80
C THR A 49 -5.85 8.12 19.24
N ASN A 50 -6.74 7.82 20.17
CA ASN A 50 -6.46 7.88 21.61
C ASN A 50 -5.65 6.66 22.12
N LEU A 51 -4.88 6.02 21.23
CA LEU A 51 -4.15 4.79 21.51
C LEU A 51 -2.70 5.09 21.88
N ASN A 52 -2.23 4.50 22.96
CA ASN A 52 -0.81 4.51 23.28
C ASN A 52 -0.04 3.44 22.46
N LYS A 53 1.29 3.54 22.45
CA LYS A 53 2.17 2.64 21.68
C LYS A 53 1.93 1.17 21.99
N THR A 54 1.69 0.83 23.25
CA THR A 54 1.49 -0.56 23.70
C THR A 54 0.16 -1.11 23.18
N GLU A 55 -0.92 -0.33 23.30
CA GLU A 55 -2.25 -0.68 22.79
C GLU A 55 -2.22 -0.87 21.27
N LEU A 56 -1.53 0.00 20.54
CA LEU A 56 -1.39 -0.09 19.09
C LEU A 56 -0.67 -1.38 18.67
N ILE A 57 0.44 -1.71 19.33
CA ILE A 57 1.18 -2.96 19.06
C ILE A 57 0.32 -4.17 19.37
N HIS A 58 -0.44 -4.13 20.46
CA HIS A 58 -1.35 -5.21 20.83
C HIS A 58 -2.46 -5.41 19.79
N LEU A 59 -3.11 -4.32 19.37
CA LEU A 59 -4.13 -4.34 18.31
C LEU A 59 -3.57 -4.91 17.01
N LYS A 60 -2.39 -4.43 16.56
CA LYS A 60 -1.72 -4.96 15.36
C LYS A 60 -1.51 -6.48 15.45
N LYS A 61 -1.08 -6.99 16.61
CA LYS A 61 -0.84 -8.41 16.83
C LYS A 61 -2.13 -9.23 16.74
N ILE A 62 -3.23 -8.74 17.33
CA ILE A 62 -4.53 -9.42 17.26
C ILE A 62 -5.04 -9.46 15.82
N LEU A 63 -5.03 -8.32 15.12
CA LEU A 63 -5.49 -8.23 13.73
C LEU A 63 -4.67 -9.11 12.79
N ALA A 64 -3.34 -9.13 12.96
CA ALA A 64 -2.47 -10.01 12.17
C ALA A 64 -2.79 -11.49 12.39
N LYS A 65 -3.02 -11.89 13.65
CA LYS A 65 -3.43 -13.27 13.97
C LYS A 65 -4.77 -13.64 13.32
N MET A 66 -5.74 -12.72 13.34
CA MET A 66 -7.03 -12.92 12.67
C MET A 66 -6.86 -13.10 11.16
N LEU A 67 -6.08 -12.24 10.50
CA LEU A 67 -5.81 -12.34 9.06
C LEU A 67 -5.22 -13.70 8.67
N THR A 68 -4.20 -14.17 9.39
CA THR A 68 -3.57 -15.48 9.14
C THR A 68 -4.47 -16.68 9.39
N GLN A 69 -5.60 -16.49 10.08
CA GLN A 69 -6.55 -17.56 10.40
C GLN A 69 -7.59 -17.76 9.27
N PHE A 70 -7.69 -16.82 8.34
CA PHE A 70 -8.60 -16.85 7.19
C PHE A 70 -7.88 -17.04 5.85
N GLU A 71 -6.56 -17.19 5.86
CA GLU A 71 -5.73 -17.65 4.73
C GLU A 71 -5.64 -19.17 4.72
#